data_AF-A0A8I1NFG5-F1
#
_entry.id   AF-A0A8I1NFG5-F1
#
_cell.length_a   1.000
_cell.length_b   1.000
_cell.length_c   1.000
_cell.angle_alpha   90.00
_cell.angle_beta   90.00
_cell.angle_gamma   90.00
#
_symmetry.space_group_name_H-M   'P 1'
#
loop_
_entity.id
_entity.type
_entity.pdbx_description
1 polymer ?
#
loop_
_entity_poly.entity_id
_entity_poly.type
_entity_poly.pdbx_seq_one_letter_code
_entity_poly.pdbx_strand_id
1 'polypeptide(L)'
;MFWQIMLFLHVIAMAYFLGGQIMLAANVVPVLVKGGDQSQIGSVARGFGMGSLVALGVLVLTGMGMASHFELWDESQFQVKMALVLATFISVFVHMARGNSRFLMVLTFALTLATVYAGIHLTTPLY
;
A
#
# COMPACT_ATOMS: atom_id res chain seq x y z
N MET A 1 -15.56 -18.42 9.32
CA MET A 1 -14.75 -17.62 10.26
C MET A 1 -13.34 -17.32 9.75
N PHE A 2 -12.55 -18.33 9.34
CA PHE A 2 -11.17 -18.10 8.84
C PHE A 2 -11.07 -17.05 7.72
N TRP A 3 -11.85 -17.18 6.65
CA TRP A 3 -11.83 -16.24 5.52
C TRP A 3 -12.27 -14.81 5.89
N GLN A 4 -13.18 -14.68 6.86
CA GLN A 4 -13.60 -13.37 7.37
C GLN A 4 -12.45 -12.69 8.11
N ILE A 5 -11.65 -13.44 8.87
CA ILE A 5 -10.45 -12.92 9.53
C ILE A 5 -9.41 -12.50 8.49
N MET A 6 -9.20 -13.30 7.43
CA MET A 6 -8.28 -12.91 6.35
C MET A 6 -8.70 -11.62 5.66
N LEU A 7 -10.00 -11.48 5.32
CA LEU A 7 -10.53 -10.26 4.73
C LEU A 7 -10.38 -9.07 5.68
N PHE A 8 -10.69 -9.26 6.97
CA PHE A 8 -10.52 -8.22 7.99
C PHE A 8 -9.07 -7.75 8.10
N LEU A 9 -8.11 -8.68 8.14
CA LEU A 9 -6.68 -8.34 8.15
C LEU A 9 -6.25 -7.63 6.87
N HIS A 10 -6.75 -8.06 5.71
CA HIS A 10 -6.48 -7.41 4.43
C HIS A 10 -6.95 -5.95 4.43
N VAL A 11 -8.18 -5.70 4.89
CA VAL A 11 -8.77 -4.36 4.94
C VAL A 11 -8.05 -3.48 5.95
N ILE A 12 -7.69 -3.99 7.14
CA ILE A 12 -6.89 -3.24 8.12
C ILE A 12 -5.53 -2.85 7.54
N ALA A 13 -4.84 -3.79 6.90
CA ALA A 13 -3.53 -3.52 6.31
C ALA A 13 -3.63 -2.49 5.18
N MET A 14 -4.69 -2.55 4.37
CA MET A 14 -5.00 -1.55 3.35
C MET A 14 -5.21 -0.18 4.00
N ALA A 15 -6.09 -0.10 4.99
CA ALA A 15 -6.42 1.15 5.68
C ALA A 15 -5.20 1.80 6.34
N TYR A 16 -4.34 0.99 6.96
CA TYR A 16 -3.07 1.47 7.50
C TYR A 16 -2.16 2.04 6.40
N PHE A 17 -1.98 1.29 5.31
CA PHE A 17 -1.04 1.67 4.26
C PHE A 17 -1.52 2.90 3.47
N LEU A 18 -2.71 2.85 2.85
CA LEU A 18 -3.26 3.97 2.09
C LEU A 18 -3.59 5.16 3.00
N GLY A 19 -4.23 4.90 4.15
CA GLY A 19 -4.60 5.96 5.09
C GLY A 19 -3.38 6.68 5.66
N GLY A 20 -2.31 5.94 5.97
CA GLY A 20 -1.05 6.52 6.40
C GLY A 20 -0.36 7.35 5.32
N GLN A 21 -0.38 6.90 4.05
CA GLN A 21 0.12 7.69 2.93
C GLN A 21 -0.63 9.02 2.78
N ILE A 22 -1.96 8.99 2.87
CA ILE A 22 -2.80 10.19 2.81
C ILE A 22 -2.49 11.10 4.00
N MET A 23 -2.40 10.56 5.21
CA MET A 23 -2.08 11.32 6.42
C MET A 23 -0.72 12.02 6.29
N LEU A 24 0.32 11.30 5.85
CA LEU A 24 1.65 11.87 5.63
C LEU A 24 1.64 12.95 4.54
N ALA A 25 1.01 12.67 3.40
CA ALA A 25 0.95 13.61 2.28
C ALA A 25 0.18 14.89 2.66
N ALA A 26 -0.92 14.77 3.39
CA ALA A 26 -1.77 15.90 3.75
C ALA A 26 -1.26 16.71 4.94
N ASN A 27 -0.65 16.06 5.95
CA ASN A 27 -0.32 16.72 7.22
C ASN A 27 1.17 16.87 7.46
N VAL A 28 1.99 15.91 7.02
CA VAL A 28 3.43 15.88 7.36
C VAL A 28 4.28 16.56 6.29
N VAL A 29 4.03 16.27 5.01
CA VAL A 29 4.77 16.86 3.89
C VAL A 29 4.69 18.40 3.88
N PRO A 30 3.53 19.05 4.11
CA PRO A 30 3.46 20.51 4.12
C PRO A 30 4.28 21.15 5.25
N VAL A 31 4.36 20.49 6.43
CA VAL A 31 5.16 20.97 7.56
C VAL A 31 6.66 20.89 7.25
N LEU A 32 7.10 19.79 6.62
CA LEU A 32 8.49 19.65 6.18
C LEU A 32 8.89 20.70 5.14
N VAL A 33 8.00 21.01 4.18
CA VAL A 33 8.25 22.04 3.16
C VAL A 33 8.38 23.43 3.79
N LYS A 34 7.65 23.71 4.88
CA LYS A 34 7.70 24.99 5.61
C LYS A 34 8.87 25.12 6.60
N GLY A 35 9.80 24.16 6.62
CA GLY A 35 10.98 24.20 7.49
C GLY A 35 10.77 23.64 8.90
N GLY A 36 9.79 22.75 9.10
CA GLY A 36 9.61 22.04 10.37
C GLY A 36 10.79 21.14 10.76
N ASP A 37 10.84 20.73 12.04
CA ASP A 37 11.92 19.90 12.60
C ASP A 37 12.00 18.53 11.91
N GLN A 38 13.00 18.40 11.03
CA GLN A 38 13.22 17.18 10.24
C GLN A 38 13.61 15.97 11.10
N SER A 39 14.18 16.17 12.29
CA SER A 39 14.69 15.08 13.12
C SER A 39 13.55 14.26 13.74
N GLN A 40 12.56 14.94 14.34
CA GLN A 40 11.38 14.31 14.93
C GLN A 40 10.48 13.71 13.85
N ILE A 41 10.23 14.46 12.78
CA ILE A 41 9.41 14.00 11.66
C ILE A 41 10.06 12.79 10.96
N GLY A 42 11.39 12.79 10.84
CA GLY A 42 12.15 11.68 10.27
C GLY A 42 12.09 10.39 11.09
N SER A 43 11.90 10.48 12.41
CA SER A 43 11.67 9.31 13.27
C SER A 43 10.30 8.68 12.99
N VAL A 44 9.25 9.51 12.94
CA VAL A 44 7.88 9.08 12.60
C VAL A 44 7.82 8.48 11.21
N ALA A 45 8.45 9.12 10.22
CA ALA A 45 8.48 8.63 8.84
C ALA A 45 9.16 7.25 8.71
N ARG A 46 10.26 7.01 9.44
CA ARG A 46 10.92 5.70 9.48
C ARG A 46 10.04 4.62 10.13
N GLY A 47 9.37 4.95 11.24
CA GLY A 47 8.41 4.05 11.88
C GLY A 47 7.26 3.67 10.96
N PHE A 48 6.68 4.67 10.26
CA PHE A 48 5.65 4.42 9.26
C PHE A 48 6.16 3.58 8.08
N GLY A 49 7.38 3.82 7.60
CA GLY A 49 7.99 3.02 6.54
C GLY A 49 8.07 1.54 6.93
N MET A 50 8.56 1.23 8.14
CA MET A 50 8.63 -0.15 8.62
C MET A 50 7.23 -0.78 8.76
N GLY A 51 6.28 -0.04 9.34
CA GLY A 51 4.89 -0.50 9.42
C GLY A 51 4.25 -0.73 8.06
N SER A 52 4.63 0.08 7.05
CA SER A 52 4.15 -0.07 5.68
C SER A 52 4.65 -1.35 5.01
N LEU A 53 5.91 -1.75 5.25
CA LEU A 53 6.42 -3.03 4.76
C LEU A 53 5.68 -4.21 5.39
N VAL A 54 5.39 -4.14 6.69
CA VAL A 54 4.58 -5.17 7.38
C VAL A 54 3.17 -5.24 6.79
N ALA A 55 2.52 -4.08 6.63
CA ALA A 55 1.18 -4.00 6.04
C ALA A 55 1.15 -4.56 4.60
N LEU A 56 2.14 -4.23 3.78
CA LEU A 56 2.29 -4.77 2.43
C LEU A 56 2.49 -6.29 2.43
N GLY A 57 3.30 -6.82 3.35
CA GLY A 57 3.43 -8.27 3.55
C GLY A 57 2.08 -8.94 3.87
N VAL A 58 1.31 -8.35 4.79
CA VAL A 58 -0.04 -8.83 5.12
C VAL A 58 -0.95 -8.77 3.89
N LEU A 59 -0.95 -7.67 3.13
CA LEU A 59 -1.77 -7.50 1.93
C LEU A 59 -1.46 -8.56 0.86
N VAL A 60 -0.18 -8.84 0.61
CA VAL A 60 0.25 -9.87 -0.35
C VAL A 60 -0.23 -11.24 0.09
N LEU A 61 0.09 -11.64 1.33
CA LEU A 61 -0.24 -12.98 1.84
C LEU A 61 -1.75 -13.22 1.91
N THR A 62 -2.50 -12.24 2.42
CA THR A 62 -3.97 -12.34 2.50
C THR A 62 -4.61 -12.28 1.11
N GLY A 63 -4.10 -11.43 0.20
CA GLY A 63 -4.56 -11.33 -1.17
C GLY A 63 -4.36 -12.63 -1.96
N MET A 64 -3.18 -13.24 -1.87
CA MET A 64 -2.90 -14.55 -2.50
C MET A 64 -3.78 -15.66 -1.91
N GLY A 65 -3.95 -15.68 -0.59
CA GLY A 65 -4.82 -16.68 0.06
C GLY A 65 -6.27 -16.58 -0.40
N MET A 66 -6.80 -15.35 -0.49
CA MET A 66 -8.15 -15.13 -1.03
C MET A 66 -8.23 -15.45 -2.53
N ALA A 67 -7.19 -15.14 -3.31
CA ALA A 67 -7.15 -15.49 -4.73
C ALA A 67 -7.20 -17.00 -4.99
N SER A 68 -6.49 -17.78 -4.18
CA SER A 68 -6.59 -19.25 -4.23
C SER A 68 -7.95 -19.76 -3.81
N HIS A 69 -8.60 -19.11 -2.83
CA HIS A 69 -9.93 -19.52 -2.38
C HIS A 69 -11.02 -19.26 -3.42
N PHE A 70 -10.92 -18.13 -4.12
CA PHE A 70 -11.89 -17.69 -5.12
C PHE A 70 -11.48 -18.04 -6.56
N GLU A 71 -10.42 -18.83 -6.74
CA GLU A 71 -9.93 -19.30 -8.06
C GLU A 71 -9.59 -18.17 -9.04
N LEU A 72 -9.05 -17.06 -8.54
CA LEU A 72 -8.82 -15.82 -9.30
C LEU A 72 -7.48 -15.76 -10.05
N TRP A 73 -6.66 -16.80 -10.01
CA TRP A 73 -5.29 -16.77 -10.54
C TRP A 73 -5.23 -16.57 -12.06
N ASP A 74 -6.23 -17.08 -12.77
CA ASP A 74 -6.34 -16.97 -14.22
C ASP A 74 -7.04 -15.68 -14.68
N GLU A 75 -7.57 -14.89 -13.74
CA GLU A 75 -8.24 -13.64 -14.05
C GLU A 75 -7.23 -12.53 -14.38
N SER A 76 -7.33 -11.97 -15.59
CA SER A 76 -6.44 -10.91 -16.06
C SER A 76 -6.45 -9.68 -15.13
N GLN A 77 -7.61 -9.34 -14.57
CA GLN A 77 -7.75 -8.26 -13.60
C GLN A 77 -6.97 -8.52 -12.30
N PHE A 78 -6.96 -9.76 -11.83
CA PHE A 78 -6.18 -10.15 -10.65
C PHE A 78 -4.68 -10.08 -10.93
N GLN A 79 -4.24 -10.54 -12.10
CA GLN A 79 -2.83 -10.48 -12.52
C GLN A 79 -2.33 -9.03 -12.60
N VAL A 80 -3.12 -8.12 -13.18
CA VAL A 80 -2.82 -6.67 -13.19
C VAL A 80 -2.72 -6.13 -11.76
N LYS A 81 -3.67 -6.48 -10.89
CA LYS A 81 -3.62 -6.06 -9.47
C LYS A 81 -2.36 -6.57 -8.79
N MET A 82 -1.94 -7.81 -9.02
CA MET A 82 -0.71 -8.35 -8.42
C MET A 82 0.54 -7.69 -8.96
N ALA A 83 0.61 -7.38 -10.25
CA ALA A 83 1.72 -6.61 -10.80
C ALA A 83 1.83 -5.23 -10.13
N LEU A 84 0.71 -4.54 -9.91
CA LEU A 84 0.67 -3.26 -9.21
C LEU A 84 1.08 -3.38 -7.73
N VAL A 85 0.64 -4.42 -7.02
CA VAL A 85 1.06 -4.69 -5.63
C VAL A 85 2.56 -4.96 -5.55
N LEU A 86 3.11 -5.79 -6.45
CA LEU A 86 4.54 -6.07 -6.51
C LEU A 86 5.36 -4.81 -6.82
N ALA A 87 4.92 -4.01 -7.79
CA ALA A 87 5.55 -2.72 -8.09
C ALA A 87 5.51 -1.77 -6.89
N THR A 88 4.38 -1.72 -6.17
CA THR A 88 4.24 -0.93 -4.94
C THR A 88 5.21 -1.39 -3.87
N PHE A 89 5.30 -2.71 -3.65
CA PHE A 89 6.22 -3.31 -2.68
C PHE A 89 7.67 -2.94 -2.98
N ILE A 90 8.09 -3.12 -4.23
CA ILE A 90 9.44 -2.77 -4.68
C ILE A 90 9.69 -1.26 -4.51
N SER A 91 8.73 -0.42 -4.88
CA SER A 91 8.84 1.03 -4.74
C SER A 91 9.02 1.45 -3.28
N VAL A 92 8.25 0.88 -2.34
CA VAL A 92 8.42 1.15 -0.90
C VAL A 92 9.78 0.69 -0.41
N PHE A 93 10.19 -0.52 -0.77
CA PHE A 93 11.49 -1.06 -0.35
C PHE A 93 12.64 -0.18 -0.85
N VAL A 94 12.61 0.20 -2.13
CA VAL A 94 13.62 1.10 -2.73
C VAL A 94 13.56 2.50 -2.09
N HIS A 95 12.36 3.03 -1.79
CA HIS A 95 12.20 4.30 -1.10
C HIS A 95 12.84 4.28 0.29
N MET A 96 12.60 3.22 1.06
CA MET A 96 13.21 3.06 2.38
C MET A 96 14.73 2.92 2.32
N ALA A 97 15.26 2.22 1.32
CA ALA A 97 16.70 2.04 1.14
C ALA A 97 17.41 3.32 0.64
N ARG A 98 16.76 4.12 -0.21
CA ARG A 98 17.36 5.32 -0.83
C ARG A 98 17.05 6.64 -0.11
N GLY A 99 16.15 6.64 0.87
CA GLY A 99 15.77 7.84 1.61
C GLY A 99 14.77 8.74 0.88
N ASN A 100 14.78 10.03 1.19
CA ASN A 100 13.69 10.99 0.91
C ASN A 100 13.55 11.42 -0.57
N SER A 101 13.22 10.48 -1.46
CA SER A 101 12.90 10.75 -2.86
C SER A 101 11.43 11.12 -3.01
N ARG A 102 11.16 12.38 -3.37
CA ARG A 102 9.80 12.86 -3.70
C ARG A 102 9.17 12.08 -4.84
N PHE A 103 9.96 11.69 -5.84
CA PHE A 103 9.49 10.89 -6.95
C PHE A 103 8.98 9.52 -6.48
N LEU A 104 9.75 8.80 -5.66
CA LEU A 104 9.33 7.49 -5.14
C LEU A 104 8.11 7.60 -4.22
N MET A 105 7.97 8.71 -3.48
CA MET A 105 6.78 8.98 -2.68
C MET A 105 5.52 9.10 -3.55
N VAL A 106 5.58 9.93 -4.59
CA VAL A 106 4.46 10.13 -5.53
C VAL A 106 4.17 8.85 -6.31
N LEU A 107 5.21 8.16 -6.79
CA LEU A 107 5.08 6.90 -7.52
C LEU A 107 4.41 5.83 -6.66
N THR A 108 4.86 5.66 -5.42
CA THR A 108 4.26 4.68 -4.50
C THR A 108 2.80 5.00 -4.24
N PHE A 109 2.47 6.26 -3.98
CA PHE A 109 1.08 6.66 -3.77
C PHE A 109 0.19 6.39 -5.00
N ALA A 110 0.69 6.73 -6.20
CA ALA A 110 -0.02 6.45 -7.46
C ALA A 110 -0.23 4.94 -7.68
N LEU A 111 0.78 4.12 -7.41
CA LEU A 111 0.68 2.66 -7.50
C LEU A 111 -0.31 2.09 -6.48
N THR A 112 -0.35 2.63 -5.24
CA THR A 112 -1.37 2.26 -4.25
C THR A 112 -2.77 2.56 -4.77
N LEU A 113 -3.01 3.76 -5.30
CA LEU A 113 -4.32 4.14 -5.84
C LEU A 113 -4.73 3.24 -7.01
N ALA A 114 -3.81 2.97 -7.94
CA ALA A 114 -4.05 2.06 -9.05
C ALA A 114 -4.39 0.64 -8.57
N THR A 115 -3.69 0.15 -7.54
CA THR A 115 -3.97 -1.16 -6.91
C THR A 115 -5.37 -1.22 -6.32
N VAL A 116 -5.79 -0.18 -5.61
CA VAL A 116 -7.12 -0.10 -4.99
C VAL A 116 -8.19 -0.04 -6.08
N TYR A 117 -8.00 0.77 -7.11
CA TYR A 117 -8.91 0.88 -8.24
C TYR A 117 -9.07 -0.44 -9.01
N ALA A 118 -7.96 -1.15 -9.27
CA ALA A 118 -7.99 -2.49 -9.85
C ALA A 118 -8.73 -3.49 -8.93
N GLY A 119 -8.58 -3.34 -7.61
CA GLY A 119 -9.32 -4.13 -6.63
C GLY A 119 -10.83 -3.91 -6.68
N ILE A 120 -11.28 -2.67 -6.92
CA ILE A 120 -12.71 -2.35 -7.07
C ILE A 120 -13.27 -3.05 -8.31
N HIS A 121 -12.58 -2.95 -9.47
CA HIS A 121 -13.03 -3.60 -10.71
C HIS A 121 -13.19 -5.11 -10.58
N LEU A 122 -12.29 -5.76 -9.84
CA LEU A 122 -12.39 -7.19 -9.52
C LEU A 122 -13.65 -7.54 -8.70
N THR A 123 -14.11 -6.63 -7.84
CA THR A 123 -15.28 -6.85 -6.96
C THR A 123 -16.61 -6.37 -7.55
N THR A 124 -16.57 -5.47 -8.52
CA THR A 124 -17.78 -4.90 -9.17
C THR A 124 -17.66 -5.03 -10.69
N PRO A 125 -17.71 -6.25 -11.25
CA PRO A 125 -17.47 -6.50 -12.67
C PRO A 125 -18.60 -6.01 -13.60
N LEU A 126 -19.61 -5.29 -13.10
CA LEU A 126 -20.83 -4.93 -13.83
C LEU A 126 -21.07 -3.42 -13.81
N TYR A 127 -20.13 -2.68 -14.39
CA TYR A 127 -20.35 -1.99 -15.66
C TYR A 127 -19.51 -2.69 -16.74
#